data_AF-A0A9P6HQ38-F1
#
_entry.id   AF-A0A9P6HQ38-F1
#
_cell.length_a   1.000
_cell.length_b   1.000
_cell.length_c   1.000
_cell.angle_alpha   90.00
_cell.angle_beta   90.00
_cell.angle_gamma   90.00
#
_symmetry.space_group_name_H-M   'P 1'
#
loop_
_entity.id
_entity.type
_entity.pdbx_description
1 polymer ?
#
loop_
_entity_poly.entity_id
_entity_poly.type
_entity_poly.pdbx_seq_one_letter_code
_entity_poly.pdbx_strand_id
1 'polypeptide(L)'
;MTQDNTNVYLAVTLARSSPFYLNPSGLSIPYPAVNHVGNVGQLPDVQLFSVPRAEWDSRQQVILNFLKGSEGVQRVDVQSAKARSKRDEL
;
A
#
# COMPACT_ATOMS: atom_id res chain seq x y z
N MET A 1 -25.93 -2.42 -4.94
CA MET A 1 -24.98 -1.59 -4.16
C MET A 1 -23.57 -2.09 -4.46
N THR A 2 -23.04 -1.74 -5.62
CA THR A 2 -21.66 -2.10 -6.00
C THR A 2 -20.73 -1.11 -5.34
N GLN A 3 -20.00 -1.57 -4.34
CA GLN A 3 -18.97 -0.79 -3.67
C GLN A 3 -17.86 -0.52 -4.70
N ASP A 4 -17.88 0.67 -5.29
CA ASP A 4 -16.82 1.15 -6.17
C ASP A 4 -15.57 1.28 -5.28
N ASN A 5 -14.74 0.25 -5.29
CA ASN A 5 -13.49 0.24 -4.54
C ASN A 5 -12.47 1.08 -5.33
N THR A 6 -12.71 2.38 -5.38
CA THR A 6 -11.96 3.38 -6.15
C THR A 6 -10.55 3.59 -5.60
N ASN A 7 -10.24 3.05 -4.41
CA ASN A 7 -8.92 3.12 -3.79
C ASN A 7 -8.29 1.73 -3.67
N VAL A 8 -7.04 1.61 -4.10
CA VAL A 8 -6.17 0.46 -3.87
C VAL A 8 -5.47 0.65 -2.53
N TYR A 9 -5.52 -0.37 -1.69
CA TYR A 9 -4.85 -0.35 -0.40
C TYR A 9 -3.50 -1.04 -0.50
N LEU A 10 -2.50 -0.51 0.19
CA LEU A 10 -1.13 -1.00 0.20
C LEU A 10 -0.71 -1.20 1.65
N ALA A 11 -0.40 -2.44 2.01
CA ALA A 11 0.19 -2.77 3.30
C ALA A 11 1.70 -2.76 3.16
N VAL A 12 2.36 -1.79 3.78
CA VAL A 12 3.81 -1.62 3.76
C VAL A 12 4.36 -2.08 5.11
N THR A 13 5.15 -3.14 5.10
CA THR A 13 5.88 -3.62 6.27
C THR A 13 7.20 -2.88 6.39
N LEU A 14 7.37 -2.17 7.49
CA LEU A 14 8.57 -1.43 7.82
C LEU A 14 9.46 -2.26 8.74
N ALA A 15 10.78 -2.07 8.63
CA ALA A 15 11.73 -2.56 9.61
C ALA A 15 11.66 -1.70 10.87
N ARG A 16 11.74 -2.32 12.06
CA ARG A 16 11.77 -1.59 13.34
C ARG A 16 12.97 -0.63 13.45
N SER A 17 14.06 -0.91 12.74
CA SER A 17 15.24 -0.03 12.65
C SER A 17 15.08 1.13 11.67
N SER A 18 13.98 1.19 10.91
CA SER A 18 13.75 2.23 9.91
C SER A 18 13.29 3.53 10.56
N PRO A 19 13.74 4.70 10.07
CA PRO A 19 13.20 5.99 10.50
C PRO A 19 11.69 6.13 10.21
N PHE A 20 11.16 5.39 9.23
CA PHE A 20 9.73 5.38 8.91
C PHE A 20 8.88 4.62 9.91
N TYR A 21 9.48 3.80 10.79
CA TYR A 21 8.74 3.13 11.87
C TYR A 21 8.16 4.15 12.87
N LEU A 22 8.86 5.26 13.10
CA LEU A 22 8.40 6.36 13.96
C LEU A 22 7.54 7.37 13.20
N ASN A 23 7.82 7.59 11.91
CA ASN A 23 7.09 8.55 11.07
C ASN A 23 6.69 7.95 9.70
N PRO A 24 5.64 7.11 9.66
CA PRO A 24 5.21 6.44 8.44
C PRO A 24 4.61 7.41 7.41
N SER A 25 4.08 8.55 7.86
CA SER A 25 3.55 9.60 6.99
C SER A 25 4.61 10.20 6.06
N GLY A 26 5.90 10.06 6.38
CA GLY A 26 7.00 10.47 5.50
C GLY A 26 6.99 9.80 4.13
N LEU A 27 6.46 8.58 4.03
CA LEU A 27 6.35 7.84 2.76
C LEU A 27 5.23 8.38 1.84
N SER A 28 4.26 9.11 2.40
CA SER A 28 3.17 9.76 1.67
C SER A 28 3.57 11.12 1.09
N ILE A 29 4.57 11.81 1.67
CA ILE A 29 5.05 13.13 1.22
C ILE A 29 5.41 13.19 -0.28
N PRO A 30 6.19 12.25 -0.85
CA PRO A 30 6.60 12.34 -2.25
C PRO A 30 5.48 12.02 -3.24
N TYR A 31 4.38 11.42 -2.80
CA TYR A 31 3.25 11.08 -3.65
C TYR A 31 1.94 11.57 -3.02
N PRO A 32 1.38 12.71 -3.46
CA PRO A 32 0.12 13.22 -2.92
C PRO A 32 -1.07 12.28 -3.19
N ALA A 33 -0.94 11.38 -4.16
CA ALA A 33 -1.90 10.32 -4.43
C ALA A 33 -1.83 9.16 -3.41
N VAL A 34 -0.74 9.02 -2.66
CA VAL A 34 -0.56 8.02 -1.62
C VAL A 34 -0.96 8.65 -0.29
N ASN A 35 -2.11 8.23 0.22
CA ASN A 35 -2.61 8.71 1.50
C ASN A 35 -2.33 7.68 2.60
N HIS A 36 -1.74 8.11 3.71
CA HIS A 36 -1.56 7.25 4.88
C HIS A 36 -2.91 7.07 5.58
N VAL A 37 -3.33 5.81 5.73
CA VAL A 37 -4.60 5.46 6.39
C VAL A 37 -4.38 5.16 7.87
N GLY A 38 -3.28 4.48 8.19
CA GLY A 38 -2.96 4.07 9.56
C GLY A 38 -2.14 2.79 9.59
N ASN A 39 -2.27 2.02 10.67
CA ASN A 39 -1.65 0.70 10.80
C ASN A 39 -2.63 -0.43 10.45
N VAL A 40 -2.11 -1.60 10.06
CA VAL A 40 -2.94 -2.76 9.74
C VAL A 40 -3.24 -3.55 11.01
N GLY A 41 -4.45 -3.33 11.55
CA GLY A 41 -4.93 -4.04 12.74
C GLY A 41 -4.10 -3.71 13.97
N GLN A 42 -3.47 -4.73 14.57
CA GLN A 42 -2.60 -4.58 15.75
C GLN A 42 -1.11 -4.60 15.42
N LEU A 43 -0.72 -4.63 14.14
CA LEU A 43 0.69 -4.66 13.73
C LEU A 43 1.23 -3.23 13.58
N PRO A 44 2.09 -2.74 14.49
CA PRO A 44 2.63 -1.38 14.40
C PRO A 44 3.67 -1.24 13.29
N ASP A 45 4.29 -2.34 12.89
CA ASP A 45 5.31 -2.43 11.84
C ASP A 45 4.68 -2.43 10.44
N VAL A 46 3.37 -2.66 10.33
CA VAL A 46 2.66 -2.68 9.04
C VAL A 46 1.76 -1.45 8.92
N GLN A 47 2.08 -0.61 7.95
CA GLN A 47 1.41 0.65 7.69
C GLN A 47 0.56 0.52 6.43
N LEU A 48 -0.69 0.96 6.52
CA LEU A 48 -1.67 0.93 5.46
C LEU A 48 -1.70 2.29 4.75
N PHE A 49 -1.56 2.23 3.44
CA PHE A 49 -1.72 3.38 2.56
C PHE A 49 -2.87 3.13 1.59
N SER A 50 -3.56 4.18 1.17
CA SER A 50 -4.57 4.15 0.13
C SER A 50 -4.11 4.98 -1.06
N VAL A 51 -4.38 4.47 -2.26
CA VAL A 51 -4.05 5.15 -3.52
C VAL A 51 -5.27 5.08 -4.45
N PRO A 52 -5.68 6.18 -5.08
CA PRO A 52 -6.73 6.16 -6.10
C PRO A 52 -6.40 5.16 -7.21
N ARG A 53 -7.37 4.34 -7.61
CA ARG A 53 -7.20 3.29 -8.61
C ARG A 53 -6.74 3.84 -9.96
N ALA A 54 -7.18 5.04 -10.32
CA ALA A 54 -6.73 5.73 -11.54
C ALA A 54 -5.21 5.98 -11.54
N GLU A 55 -4.67 6.46 -10.41
CA GLU A 55 -3.23 6.67 -10.23
C GLU A 55 -2.50 5.33 -10.10
N TRP A 56 -3.07 4.37 -9.38
CA TRP A 56 -2.48 3.05 -9.23
C TRP A 56 -2.33 2.33 -10.56
N ASP A 57 -3.35 2.30 -11.41
CA ASP A 57 -3.30 1.60 -12.70
C ASP A 57 -2.17 2.15 -13.59
N SER A 58 -2.03 3.48 -13.62
CA SER A 58 -1.02 4.18 -14.42
C SER A 58 0.38 4.18 -13.81
N ARG A 59 0.51 4.14 -12.48
CA ARG A 59 1.77 4.40 -11.76
C ARG A 59 2.16 3.31 -10.76
N GLN A 60 1.46 2.19 -10.72
CA GLN A 60 1.70 1.07 -9.78
C GLN A 60 3.17 0.67 -9.73
N GLN A 61 3.83 0.54 -10.87
CA GLN A 61 5.24 0.10 -10.93
C GLN A 61 6.16 1.13 -10.27
N VAL A 62 5.91 2.42 -10.52
CA VAL A 62 6.70 3.51 -9.95
C VAL A 62 6.49 3.56 -8.44
N ILE A 63 5.24 3.49 -7.97
CA ILE A 63 4.89 3.50 -6.54
C ILE A 63 5.50 2.29 -5.84
N LEU A 64 5.37 1.09 -6.42
CA LEU A 64 5.95 -0.13 -5.86
C LEU A 64 7.47 -0.07 -5.80
N ASN A 65 8.12 0.44 -6.85
CA ASN A 65 9.57 0.54 -6.89
C ASN A 65 10.08 1.60 -5.90
N PHE A 66 9.36 2.71 -5.77
CA PHE A 66 9.64 3.73 -4.76
C PHE A 66 9.52 3.16 -3.35
N LEU A 67 8.40 2.49 -3.03
CA LEU A 67 8.19 1.90 -1.71
C LEU A 67 9.24 0.83 -1.40
N LYS A 68 9.53 -0.07 -2.35
CA LYS A 68 10.57 -1.10 -2.16
C LYS A 68 11.99 -0.55 -2.10
N GLY A 69 12.24 0.57 -2.77
CA GLY A 69 13.52 1.27 -2.74
C GLY A 69 13.69 2.21 -1.55
N SER A 70 12.62 2.43 -0.77
CA SER A 70 12.66 3.30 0.40
C SER A 70 13.37 2.59 1.56
N GLU A 71 14.29 3.30 2.21
CA GLU A 71 15.15 2.72 3.23
C GLU A 71 14.34 2.20 4.42
N GLY A 72 14.43 0.90 4.67
CA GLY A 72 13.75 0.25 5.78
C GLY A 72 12.31 -0.18 5.49
N VAL A 73 11.86 -0.14 4.23
CA VAL A 73 10.71 -0.94 3.80
C VAL A 73 11.17 -2.39 3.60
N GLN A 74 10.60 -3.32 4.37
CA GLN A 74 10.88 -4.76 4.21
C GLN A 74 10.00 -5.39 3.14
N ARG A 75 8.72 -5.00 3.11
CA ARG A 75 7.74 -5.63 2.23
C ARG A 75 6.66 -4.63 1.85
N VAL A 76 6.16 -4.78 0.64
CA VAL A 76 5.00 -4.04 0.14
C VAL A 76 4.00 -5.07 -0.38
N ASP A 77 2.81 -5.10 0.20
CA ASP A 77 1.73 -6.00 -0.16
C ASP A 77 0.54 -5.20 -0.68
N VAL A 78 0.12 -5.50 -1.90
CA VAL A 78 -0.94 -4.77 -2.58
C VAL A 78 -2.26 -5.43 -2.25
N GLN A 79 -3.02 -4.80 -1.36
CA GLN A 79 -4.40 -5.14 -1.04
C GLN A 79 -5.32 -4.58 -2.13
N SER A 80 -5.03 -4.96 -3.37
CA SER A 80 -6.03 -4.88 -4.42
C SER A 80 -7.09 -5.93 -4.10
N ALA A 81 -8.36 -5.54 -4.09
CA ALA A 81 -9.44 -6.49 -4.30
C ALA A 81 -9.25 -7.08 -5.69
N LYS A 82 -8.31 -8.02 -5.83
CA LYS A 82 -8.31 -8.95 -6.96
C LYS A 82 -9.68 -9.56 -6.88
N ALA A 83 -10.53 -9.19 -7.84
CA ALA A 83 -11.73 -9.94 -8.14
C ALA A 83 -11.29 -11.39 -8.04
N ARG A 84 -11.86 -12.10 -7.07
CA ARG A 84 -11.61 -13.50 -6.85
C ARG A 84 -11.97 -14.14 -8.18
N SER A 85 -10.99 -14.37 -9.06
CA SER A 85 -11.17 -15.24 -10.20
C SER A 85 -11.51 -16.56 -9.56
N LYS A 86 -12.81 -16.88 -9.53
CA LYS A 86 -13.30 -18.24 -9.46
C LYS A 86 -12.42 -18.99 -10.45
N ARG A 87 -11.48 -19.76 -9.92
CA ARG A 87 -10.77 -20.73 -10.74
C ARG A 87 -11.86 -21.71 -11.11
N ASP A 88 -12.19 -21.73 -12.40
CA ASP A 88 -12.96 -22.76 -13.09
C ASP A 88 -12.93 -24.07 -12.30
N GLU A 89 -14.08 -24.39 -11.76
CA GLU A 89 -14.42 -25.71 -11.26
C GLU A 89 -14.50 -26.63 -12.49
N LEU A 90 -13.67 -27.68 -12.46
CA LEU A 90 -13.40 -28.70 -13.47
C LEU A 90 -14.63 -29.28 -14.19
#